data_AF-A0A8H5M8K7-F1
#
_entry.id   AF-A0A8H5M8K7-F1
#
_cell.length_a   1.000
_cell.length_b   1.000
_cell.length_c   1.000
_cell.angle_alpha   90.00
_cell.angle_beta   90.00
_cell.angle_gamma   90.00
#
_symmetry.space_group_name_H-M   'P 1'
#
loop_
_entity.id
_entity.type
_entity.pdbx_description
1 polymer ?
#
loop_
_entity_poly.entity_id
_entity_poly.type
_entity_poly.pdbx_seq_one_letter_code
_entity_poly.pdbx_strand_id
1 'polypeptide(L)'
;MPMEDPDSIRKCSHCQYQGKVATFPKKKNLSYLKKCQDCHERDKATAQKRRVENASNNKENVQVVFQEISEPQNNVDWHQFKAILNKAKSTSLDLNHIVDLEDLCFEVEADAEEYTEENKLKLEDREDKDKEKLEVGAVARHVARTVWSITDFRFIYKTTHNNKTDNNIKTFQFFCAQFDAEQATKSRLHPDVNKQRSRNNMQRYPCSGWLRITMREGCPGEARINLTHKHHPKYVGITLSSAERESIRNMRDHSPSKMSFSPESLEKTRRAFEDMINIASEAQGVHPQLGKLLKRTFDQVEKVGGELTKEKQRRTMARTIKDNITLDMD
;
A
#
# COMPACT_ATOMS: atom_id res chain seq x y z
N MET A 1 37.04 9.94 6.34
CA MET A 1 37.47 10.17 4.94
C MET A 1 38.55 11.23 4.96
N PRO A 2 39.69 11.03 4.26
CA PRO A 2 40.73 12.05 4.19
C PRO A 2 40.14 13.34 3.58
N MET A 3 40.41 14.50 4.19
CA MET A 3 40.05 15.79 3.59
C MET A 3 40.98 16.04 2.38
N GLU A 4 40.40 16.35 1.22
CA GLU A 4 41.17 16.75 0.03
C GLU A 4 41.95 18.04 0.37
N ASP A 5 43.25 18.09 0.07
CA ASP A 5 44.09 19.28 0.26
C ASP A 5 43.55 20.45 -0.60
N PRO A 6 43.20 21.61 0.00
CA PRO A 6 42.63 22.75 -0.73
C PRO A 6 43.56 23.30 -1.82
N ASP A 7 44.87 23.10 -1.70
CA ASP A 7 45.87 23.56 -2.68
C ASP A 7 46.16 22.54 -3.79
N SER A 8 45.63 21.33 -3.69
CA SER A 8 45.76 20.33 -4.75
C SER A 8 45.08 20.81 -6.05
N ILE A 9 45.70 20.54 -7.20
CA ILE A 9 45.18 20.90 -8.52
C ILE A 9 44.18 19.84 -8.99
N ARG A 10 42.98 20.27 -9.40
CA ARG A 10 41.92 19.41 -9.91
C ARG A 10 41.45 19.87 -11.28
N LYS A 11 41.22 18.92 -12.18
CA LYS A 11 40.57 19.15 -13.48
C LYS A 11 39.05 19.13 -13.35
N CYS A 12 38.37 20.09 -13.98
CA CYS A 12 36.92 20.10 -14.12
C CYS A 12 36.46 18.90 -14.96
N SER A 13 35.41 18.22 -14.49
CA SER A 13 34.83 17.08 -15.21
C SER A 13 34.04 17.44 -16.48
N HIS A 14 33.74 18.73 -16.71
CA HIS A 14 32.89 19.18 -17.83
C HIS A 14 33.59 20.12 -18.83
N CYS A 15 34.76 20.65 -18.50
CA CYS A 15 35.51 21.52 -19.39
C CYS A 15 37.02 21.30 -19.19
N GLN A 16 37.84 22.09 -19.90
CA GLN A 16 39.30 21.97 -19.83
C GLN A 16 39.91 22.71 -18.63
N TYR A 17 39.11 23.40 -17.81
CA TYR A 17 39.59 24.14 -16.64
C TYR A 17 40.32 23.23 -15.64
N GLN A 18 41.48 23.69 -15.17
CA GLN A 18 42.25 23.09 -14.08
C GLN A 18 42.55 24.19 -13.07
N GLY A 19 42.30 23.94 -11.79
CA GLY A 19 42.48 24.92 -10.73
C GLY A 19 42.62 24.26 -9.37
N LYS A 20 42.96 25.05 -8.35
CA LYS A 20 43.03 24.58 -6.96
C LYS A 20 41.67 24.03 -6.52
N VAL A 21 41.65 22.97 -5.70
CA VAL A 21 40.40 22.39 -5.16
C VAL A 21 39.55 23.45 -4.45
N ALA A 22 40.17 24.42 -3.78
CA ALA A 22 39.48 25.54 -3.13
C ALA A 22 38.64 26.43 -4.08
N THR A 23 38.91 26.45 -5.39
CA THR A 23 38.13 27.25 -6.38
C THR A 23 36.89 26.52 -6.88
N PHE A 24 36.71 25.25 -6.52
CA PHE A 24 35.51 24.49 -6.85
C PHE A 24 34.41 24.78 -5.80
N PRO A 25 33.12 24.75 -6.17
CA PRO A 25 32.05 24.99 -5.20
C PRO A 25 31.94 23.87 -4.16
N LYS A 26 31.73 24.24 -2.89
CA LYS A 26 31.60 23.32 -1.75
C LYS A 26 30.20 22.68 -1.69
N LYS A 27 30.14 21.39 -1.35
CA LYS A 27 28.92 20.65 -1.00
C LYS A 27 28.58 20.83 0.48
N LYS A 28 27.36 20.45 0.86
CA LYS A 28 26.89 20.44 2.28
C LYS A 28 27.73 19.57 3.21
N ASN A 29 28.35 18.51 2.68
CA ASN A 29 29.23 17.62 3.43
C ASN A 29 30.71 18.10 3.46
N LEU A 30 30.94 19.40 3.26
CA LEU A 30 32.26 20.06 3.24
C LEU A 30 33.24 19.60 2.14
N SER A 31 32.85 18.64 1.29
CA SER A 31 33.64 18.22 0.12
C SER A 31 33.43 19.16 -1.08
N TYR A 32 34.41 19.27 -1.96
CA TYR A 32 34.30 20.10 -3.17
C TYR A 32 33.63 19.35 -4.33
N LEU A 33 32.95 20.08 -5.21
CA LEU A 33 32.40 19.53 -6.45
C LEU A 33 33.52 19.20 -7.45
N LYS A 34 33.24 18.28 -8.38
CA LYS A 34 34.15 17.96 -9.51
C LYS A 34 33.97 18.90 -10.71
N LYS A 35 33.17 19.96 -10.58
CA LYS A 35 32.85 20.91 -11.65
C LYS A 35 33.31 22.30 -11.22
N CYS A 36 33.95 23.05 -12.10
CA CYS A 36 34.30 24.45 -11.82
C CYS A 36 33.03 25.29 -11.61
N GLN A 37 33.21 26.49 -11.05
CA GLN A 37 32.13 27.42 -10.76
C GLN A 37 31.23 27.68 -11.98
N ASP A 38 31.82 27.98 -13.14
CA ASP A 38 31.07 28.28 -14.38
C ASP A 38 30.21 27.10 -14.85
N CYS A 39 30.76 25.89 -14.80
CA CYS A 39 30.00 24.68 -15.15
C CYS A 39 28.87 24.43 -14.16
N HIS A 40 29.10 24.72 -12.86
CA HIS A 40 28.06 24.58 -11.85
C HIS A 40 26.92 25.59 -12.05
N GLU A 41 27.23 26.83 -12.37
CA GLU A 41 26.23 27.86 -12.66
C GLU A 41 25.44 27.57 -13.92
N ARG A 42 26.11 27.08 -14.98
CA ARG A 42 25.44 26.63 -16.20
C ARG A 42 24.47 25.46 -15.94
N ASP A 43 24.87 24.50 -15.10
CA ASP A 43 24.00 23.40 -14.67
C ASP A 43 22.81 23.91 -13.85
N LYS A 44 23.02 24.86 -12.93
CA LYS A 44 21.95 25.49 -12.14
C LYS A 44 20.96 26.22 -13.05
N ALA A 45 21.45 27.02 -13.99
CA ALA A 45 20.63 27.73 -14.97
C ALA A 45 19.83 26.75 -15.84
N THR A 46 20.46 25.67 -16.32
CA THR A 46 19.78 24.62 -17.10
C THR A 46 18.72 23.90 -16.28
N ALA A 47 19.00 23.57 -15.03
CA ALA A 47 18.04 22.95 -14.12
C ALA A 47 16.86 23.88 -13.79
N GLN A 48 17.12 25.18 -13.63
CA GLN A 48 16.08 26.19 -13.43
C GLN A 48 15.21 26.36 -14.68
N LYS A 49 15.82 26.44 -15.87
CA LYS A 49 15.11 26.49 -17.14
C LYS A 49 14.21 25.26 -17.33
N ARG A 50 14.73 24.06 -17.08
CA ARG A 50 13.93 22.81 -17.10
C ARG A 50 12.80 22.80 -16.08
N ARG A 51 12.99 23.39 -14.90
CA ARG A 51 11.90 23.53 -13.91
C ARG A 51 10.82 24.49 -14.39
N VAL A 52 11.18 25.60 -15.02
CA VAL A 52 10.23 26.57 -15.59
C VAL A 52 9.51 25.98 -16.81
N GLU A 53 10.22 25.30 -17.71
CA GLU A 53 9.64 24.59 -18.85
C GLU A 53 8.71 23.45 -18.38
N ASN A 54 9.13 22.63 -17.42
CA ASN A 54 8.25 21.59 -16.86
C ASN A 54 7.06 22.19 -16.11
N ALA A 55 7.21 23.33 -15.43
CA ALA A 55 6.09 24.03 -14.81
C ALA A 55 5.13 24.65 -15.84
N SER A 56 5.62 25.02 -17.02
CA SER A 56 4.81 25.55 -18.13
C SER A 56 4.10 24.42 -18.88
N ASN A 57 4.79 23.30 -19.13
CA ASN A 57 4.19 22.11 -19.75
C ASN A 57 3.18 21.41 -18.82
N ASN A 58 3.38 21.50 -17.49
CA ASN A 58 2.35 21.06 -16.55
C ASN A 58 1.16 22.04 -16.46
N LYS A 59 1.26 23.30 -16.89
CA LYS A 59 0.12 24.22 -16.89
C LYS A 59 -0.89 23.93 -18.01
N GLU A 60 -0.47 23.32 -19.12
CA GLU A 60 -1.38 22.93 -20.20
C GLU A 60 -2.10 21.60 -19.96
N ASN A 61 -1.61 20.74 -19.05
CA ASN A 61 -2.26 19.46 -18.74
C ASN A 61 -2.67 19.28 -17.27
N VAL A 62 -2.23 20.19 -16.41
CA VAL A 62 -2.77 20.42 -15.07
C VAL A 62 -2.80 21.93 -14.88
N GLN A 63 -3.84 22.56 -15.40
CA GLN A 63 -4.31 23.82 -14.85
C GLN A 63 -4.66 23.53 -13.37
N VAL A 64 -3.65 23.57 -12.47
CA VAL A 64 -3.87 23.82 -11.06
C VAL A 64 -4.28 25.27 -11.01
N VAL A 65 -5.54 25.45 -11.36
CA VAL A 65 -6.37 26.55 -10.97
C VAL A 65 -6.32 26.54 -9.44
N PHE A 66 -5.36 27.26 -8.86
CA PHE A 66 -5.65 28.02 -7.65
C PHE A 66 -6.65 29.08 -8.10
N GLN A 67 -7.89 28.65 -8.40
CA GLN A 67 -9.01 29.55 -8.24
C GLN A 67 -8.93 29.93 -6.78
N GLU A 68 -8.85 31.22 -6.52
CA GLU A 68 -9.58 31.76 -5.39
C GLU A 68 -11.01 31.23 -5.54
N ILE A 69 -11.28 30.08 -4.92
CA ILE A 69 -12.63 29.53 -4.79
C ILE A 69 -13.32 30.50 -3.85
N SER A 70 -13.86 31.57 -4.43
CA SER A 70 -14.78 32.51 -3.83
C SER A 70 -16.21 31.96 -3.81
N GLU A 71 -16.40 30.68 -4.17
CA GLU A 71 -17.64 29.99 -3.87
C GLU A 71 -17.77 29.84 -2.35
N PRO A 72 -18.96 30.09 -1.78
CA PRO A 72 -19.22 29.94 -0.36
C PRO A 72 -18.87 28.51 0.04
N GLN A 73 -17.84 28.39 0.88
CA GLN A 73 -17.46 27.11 1.44
C GLN A 73 -18.57 26.73 2.42
N ASN A 74 -19.39 25.76 2.03
CA ASN A 74 -20.41 25.20 2.90
C ASN A 74 -19.70 24.48 4.03
N ASN A 75 -19.70 25.09 5.21
CA ASN A 75 -19.35 24.41 6.45
C ASN A 75 -20.43 23.36 6.70
N VAL A 76 -20.03 22.10 6.82
CA VAL A 76 -20.92 20.97 7.04
C VAL A 76 -20.40 20.16 8.23
N ASP A 77 -21.31 19.65 9.04
CA ASP A 77 -20.92 18.70 10.08
C ASP A 77 -20.48 17.34 9.47
N TRP A 78 -19.81 16.52 10.28
CA TRP A 78 -19.30 15.23 9.85
C TRP A 78 -20.40 14.28 9.32
N HIS A 79 -21.59 14.30 9.93
CA HIS A 79 -22.71 13.45 9.52
C HIS A 79 -23.28 13.86 8.15
N GLN A 80 -23.43 15.16 7.91
CA GLN A 80 -23.80 15.73 6.62
C GLN A 80 -22.78 15.37 5.55
N PHE A 81 -21.49 15.46 5.87
CA PHE A 81 -20.43 15.05 4.96
C PHE A 81 -20.51 13.55 4.62
N LYS A 82 -20.72 12.66 5.60
CA LYS A 82 -20.98 11.22 5.36
C LYS A 82 -22.20 11.01 4.46
N ALA A 83 -23.27 11.80 4.63
CA ALA A 83 -24.47 11.70 3.79
C ALA A 83 -24.20 12.16 2.34
N ILE A 84 -23.40 13.22 2.14
CA ILE A 84 -22.95 13.67 0.81
C ILE A 84 -22.13 12.56 0.12
N LEU A 85 -21.18 11.95 0.84
CA LEU A 85 -20.38 10.84 0.31
C LEU A 85 -21.24 9.63 -0.09
N ASN A 86 -22.24 9.26 0.72
CA ASN A 86 -23.14 8.16 0.42
C ASN A 86 -24.00 8.44 -0.82
N LYS A 87 -24.50 9.67 -0.99
CA LYS A 87 -25.28 10.07 -2.18
C LYS A 87 -24.44 10.03 -3.45
N ALA A 88 -23.17 10.41 -3.34
CA ALA A 88 -22.23 10.40 -4.46
C ALA A 88 -21.52 9.04 -4.63
N LYS A 89 -21.95 8.01 -3.90
CA LYS A 89 -21.44 6.66 -4.07
C LYS A 89 -21.67 6.22 -5.51
N SER A 90 -20.63 5.65 -6.12
CA SER A 90 -20.63 5.19 -7.51
C SER A 90 -20.65 6.27 -8.60
N THR A 91 -20.59 7.56 -8.29
CA THR A 91 -20.37 8.62 -9.30
C THR A 91 -18.92 9.09 -9.31
N SER A 92 -18.59 9.97 -10.26
CA SER A 92 -17.39 10.80 -10.12
C SER A 92 -17.61 11.78 -8.96
N LEU A 93 -16.55 12.04 -8.20
CA LEU A 93 -16.52 12.90 -7.02
C LEU A 93 -15.68 14.12 -7.32
N ASP A 94 -16.21 15.29 -7.02
CA ASP A 94 -15.48 16.55 -6.96
C ASP A 94 -16.08 17.38 -5.83
N LEU A 95 -15.50 17.23 -4.64
CA LEU A 95 -16.00 17.80 -3.39
C LEU A 95 -14.93 18.68 -2.76
N ASN A 96 -15.33 19.84 -2.25
CA ASN A 96 -14.46 20.76 -1.53
C ASN A 96 -15.26 21.40 -0.38
N HIS A 97 -15.16 20.81 0.81
CA HIS A 97 -15.91 21.22 1.99
C HIS A 97 -14.98 21.57 3.16
N ILE A 98 -15.42 22.50 4.00
CA ILE A 98 -14.94 22.60 5.38
C ILE A 98 -15.84 21.71 6.20
N VAL A 99 -15.23 20.81 6.97
CA VAL A 99 -15.94 19.81 7.74
C VAL A 99 -15.56 19.94 9.20
N ASP A 100 -16.58 20.08 10.03
CA ASP A 100 -16.46 19.97 11.48
C ASP A 100 -16.28 18.50 11.87
N LEU A 101 -15.23 18.22 12.62
CA LEU A 101 -14.75 16.91 13.04
C LEU A 101 -14.90 16.70 14.55
N GLU A 102 -15.59 17.58 15.30
CA GLU A 102 -15.82 17.39 16.74
C GLU A 102 -16.37 15.99 17.06
N ASP A 103 -17.37 15.53 16.31
CA ASP A 103 -17.96 14.19 16.46
C ASP A 103 -16.98 13.05 16.09
N LEU A 104 -16.02 13.31 15.20
CA LEU A 104 -15.08 12.30 14.72
C LEU A 104 -13.93 12.06 15.71
N CYS A 105 -13.49 13.10 16.42
CA CYS A 105 -12.37 13.00 17.35
C CYS A 105 -12.59 11.93 18.43
N PHE A 106 -13.84 11.74 18.88
CA PHE A 106 -14.20 10.70 19.84
C PHE A 106 -14.08 9.27 19.29
N GLU A 107 -14.28 9.06 17.98
CA GLU A 107 -14.14 7.74 17.34
C GLU A 107 -12.67 7.33 17.18
N VAL A 108 -11.76 8.29 16.99
CA VAL A 108 -10.34 8.03 16.70
C VAL A 108 -9.59 7.47 17.92
N GLU A 109 -9.96 7.90 19.13
CA GLU A 109 -9.33 7.45 20.38
C GLU A 109 -9.54 5.94 20.60
N ALA A 110 -10.72 5.42 20.27
CA ALA A 110 -11.03 4.00 20.37
C ALA A 110 -10.22 3.13 19.37
N ASP A 111 -10.04 3.60 18.13
CA ASP A 111 -9.28 2.89 17.09
C ASP A 111 -7.75 2.91 17.34
N ALA A 112 -7.24 3.94 18.02
CA ALA A 112 -5.82 4.12 18.27
C ALA A 112 -5.27 3.09 19.28
N GLU A 113 -6.09 2.67 20.24
CA GLU A 113 -5.75 1.63 21.22
C GLU A 113 -5.59 0.27 20.55
N GLU A 114 -6.43 -0.07 19.56
CA GLU A 114 -6.33 -1.34 18.83
C GLU A 114 -5.11 -1.37 17.88
N TYR A 115 -4.80 -0.23 17.23
CA TYR A 115 -3.70 -0.15 16.25
C TYR A 115 -2.31 -0.10 16.88
N THR A 116 -2.19 0.37 18.13
CA THR A 116 -0.91 0.47 18.85
C THR A 116 -0.38 -0.88 19.32
N GLU A 117 -1.25 -1.82 19.72
CA GLU A 117 -0.83 -3.17 20.15
C GLU A 117 -0.22 -4.00 19.01
N GLU A 118 -0.83 -4.00 17.80
CA GLU A 118 -0.30 -4.79 16.67
C GLU A 118 0.95 -4.16 16.00
N ASN A 119 1.18 -2.85 16.14
CA ASN A 119 2.34 -2.16 15.53
C ASN A 119 3.49 -1.84 16.50
N LYS A 120 3.28 -1.84 17.82
CA LYS A 120 4.36 -1.70 18.81
C LYS A 120 5.48 -2.69 18.56
N LEU A 121 5.14 -3.95 18.24
CA LEU A 121 6.07 -5.03 17.92
C LEU A 121 6.97 -4.82 16.68
N LYS A 122 6.80 -3.72 15.91
CA LYS A 122 7.60 -3.43 14.71
C LYS A 122 8.28 -2.06 14.68
N LEU A 123 8.08 -1.21 15.69
CA LEU A 123 8.47 0.21 15.64
C LEU A 123 9.41 0.69 16.75
N GLU A 124 9.89 -0.22 17.63
CA GLU A 124 10.66 0.12 18.85
C GLU A 124 12.01 0.86 18.62
N ASP A 125 12.46 1.11 17.38
CA ASP A 125 13.75 1.77 17.12
C ASP A 125 13.66 3.24 16.62
N ARG A 126 12.50 3.91 16.68
CA ARG A 126 12.33 5.27 16.10
C ARG A 126 11.52 6.29 16.90
N GLU A 127 11.32 6.07 18.18
CA GLU A 127 10.55 6.96 19.06
C GLU A 127 11.52 7.98 19.69
N ASP A 128 11.47 9.27 19.35
CA ASP A 128 10.90 10.25 20.29
C ASP A 128 10.55 11.60 19.64
N LYS A 129 10.78 11.79 18.32
CA LYS A 129 10.54 13.09 17.65
C LYS A 129 9.24 13.21 16.84
N ASP A 130 8.45 12.15 16.75
CA ASP A 130 7.24 12.12 15.91
C ASP A 130 5.93 11.98 16.69
N LYS A 131 5.93 11.82 18.03
CA LYS A 131 4.71 11.66 18.86
C LYS A 131 3.76 12.86 18.80
N GLU A 132 4.26 14.09 18.69
CA GLU A 132 3.39 15.29 18.57
C GLU A 132 2.86 15.51 17.14
N LYS A 133 3.59 15.04 16.11
CA LYS A 133 3.11 15.06 14.71
C LYS A 133 2.04 14.00 14.43
N LEU A 134 1.74 13.14 15.40
CA LEU A 134 0.87 11.98 15.21
C LEU A 134 -0.62 12.31 15.36
N GLU A 135 -1.02 13.39 16.03
CA GLU A 135 -2.45 13.67 16.27
C GLU A 135 -3.20 14.05 14.99
N VAL A 136 -2.89 15.21 14.37
CA VAL A 136 -3.55 15.64 13.12
C VAL A 136 -3.35 14.65 11.98
N GLY A 137 -2.20 13.95 11.96
CA GLY A 137 -1.93 12.90 10.98
C GLY A 137 -2.78 11.65 11.19
N ALA A 138 -3.08 11.28 12.44
CA ALA A 138 -3.99 10.18 12.76
C ALA A 138 -5.42 10.52 12.34
N VAL A 139 -5.90 11.72 12.66
CA VAL A 139 -7.23 12.20 12.25
C VAL A 139 -7.36 12.20 10.72
N ALA A 140 -6.40 12.77 9.99
CA ALA A 140 -6.43 12.76 8.53
C ALA A 140 -6.45 11.33 7.93
N ARG A 141 -5.72 10.38 8.53
CA ARG A 141 -5.78 8.96 8.12
C ARG A 141 -7.13 8.33 8.43
N HIS A 142 -7.72 8.64 9.57
CA HIS A 142 -9.05 8.14 9.93
C HIS A 142 -10.11 8.68 8.97
N VAL A 143 -10.13 9.99 8.70
CA VAL A 143 -10.99 10.61 7.66
C VAL A 143 -10.83 9.88 6.32
N ALA A 144 -9.60 9.62 5.88
CA ALA A 144 -9.35 8.90 4.62
C ALA A 144 -9.88 7.46 4.62
N ARG A 145 -9.82 6.74 5.77
CA ARG A 145 -10.42 5.41 5.93
C ARG A 145 -11.94 5.48 5.87
N THR A 146 -12.56 6.49 6.48
CA THR A 146 -14.02 6.66 6.46
C THR A 146 -14.51 7.04 5.07
N VAL A 147 -13.79 7.89 4.34
CA VAL A 147 -14.07 8.13 2.91
C VAL A 147 -14.00 6.82 2.12
N TRP A 148 -13.00 5.97 2.38
CA TRP A 148 -12.90 4.66 1.74
C TRP A 148 -14.07 3.74 2.11
N SER A 149 -14.42 3.58 3.39
CA SER A 149 -15.50 2.68 3.80
C SER A 149 -16.86 3.05 3.19
N ILE A 150 -17.09 4.34 2.94
CA ILE A 150 -18.33 4.82 2.32
C ILE A 150 -18.29 4.67 0.79
N THR A 151 -17.21 5.14 0.15
CA THR A 151 -17.12 5.28 -1.31
C THR A 151 -16.57 4.05 -2.03
N ASP A 152 -16.00 3.08 -1.31
CA ASP A 152 -15.25 1.93 -1.83
C ASP A 152 -13.98 2.31 -2.62
N PHE A 153 -13.58 3.59 -2.60
CA PHE A 153 -12.34 4.08 -3.21
C PHE A 153 -11.22 4.14 -2.17
N ARG A 154 -10.17 3.34 -2.37
CA ARG A 154 -9.02 3.32 -1.46
C ARG A 154 -8.04 4.44 -1.78
N PHE A 155 -7.78 5.30 -0.81
CA PHE A 155 -6.75 6.33 -0.89
C PHE A 155 -5.51 5.96 -0.08
N ILE A 156 -4.32 6.08 -0.68
CA ILE A 156 -3.03 5.78 -0.06
C ILE A 156 -2.32 7.09 0.25
N TYR A 157 -1.79 7.21 1.47
CA TYR A 157 -1.04 8.38 1.91
C TYR A 157 0.24 8.57 1.09
N LYS A 158 0.52 9.81 0.68
CA LYS A 158 1.69 10.16 -0.13
C LYS A 158 2.66 11.07 0.60
N THR A 159 2.17 12.26 0.93
CA THR A 159 2.99 13.38 1.38
C THR A 159 2.21 14.24 2.36
N THR A 160 2.96 14.90 3.22
CA THR A 160 2.48 16.01 4.03
C THR A 160 3.21 17.26 3.61
N HIS A 161 2.48 18.37 3.52
CA HIS A 161 2.99 19.69 3.21
C HIS A 161 2.58 20.65 4.31
N ASN A 162 3.54 21.41 4.83
CA ASN A 162 3.23 22.57 5.67
C ASN A 162 2.92 23.76 4.76
N ASN A 163 1.97 24.59 5.16
CA ASN A 163 1.71 25.83 4.46
C ASN A 163 2.93 26.76 4.64
N LYS A 164 3.26 27.52 3.57
CA LYS A 164 4.39 28.44 3.56
C LYS A 164 4.15 29.68 4.41
N THR A 165 2.89 30.12 4.53
CA THR A 165 2.52 31.32 5.29
C THR A 165 2.21 31.01 6.74
N ASP A 166 1.71 29.80 7.03
CA ASP A 166 1.32 29.39 8.38
C ASP A 166 1.81 27.96 8.64
N ASN A 167 2.83 27.83 9.49
CA ASN A 167 3.40 26.53 9.84
C ASN A 167 2.42 25.63 10.60
N ASN A 168 1.37 26.21 11.19
CA ASN A 168 0.34 25.45 11.89
C ASN A 168 -0.62 24.76 10.92
N ILE A 169 -0.66 25.15 9.64
CA ILE A 169 -1.53 24.49 8.66
C ILE A 169 -0.76 23.36 7.98
N LYS A 170 -1.25 22.13 8.17
CA LYS A 170 -0.72 20.91 7.55
C LYS A 170 -1.71 20.38 6.54
N THR A 171 -1.20 19.98 5.38
CA THR A 171 -1.98 19.38 4.30
C THR A 171 -1.49 17.97 4.04
N PHE A 172 -2.36 16.99 4.23
CA PHE A 172 -2.15 15.58 3.97
C PHE A 172 -2.71 15.23 2.60
N GLN A 173 -1.87 14.65 1.74
CA GLN A 173 -2.27 14.27 0.40
C GLN A 173 -2.28 12.75 0.24
N PHE A 174 -3.40 12.24 -0.25
CA PHE A 174 -3.63 10.85 -0.56
C PHE A 174 -3.99 10.69 -2.04
N PHE A 175 -3.63 9.56 -2.64
CA PHE A 175 -3.94 9.22 -4.03
C PHE A 175 -4.77 7.95 -4.09
N CYS A 176 -5.62 7.82 -5.11
CA CYS A 176 -6.34 6.58 -5.36
C CYS A 176 -5.35 5.43 -5.60
N ALA A 177 -5.53 4.31 -4.90
CA ALA A 177 -4.69 3.13 -4.99
C ALA A 177 -4.63 2.54 -6.41
N GLN A 178 -5.69 2.75 -7.19
CA GLN A 178 -5.82 2.31 -8.57
C GLN A 178 -5.42 3.39 -9.59
N PHE A 179 -4.85 4.51 -9.18
CA PHE A 179 -4.33 5.51 -10.12
C PHE A 179 -3.11 4.98 -10.88
N ASP A 180 -3.08 5.18 -12.19
CA ASP A 180 -2.08 4.63 -13.11
C ASP A 180 -0.77 5.42 -13.15
N ALA A 181 -0.82 6.75 -13.07
CA ALA A 181 0.36 7.62 -13.19
C ALA A 181 1.42 7.38 -12.09
N GLU A 182 1.02 6.86 -10.92
CA GLU A 182 1.96 6.54 -9.83
C GLU A 182 2.84 5.31 -10.11
N GLN A 183 2.52 4.50 -11.12
CA GLN A 183 3.37 3.36 -11.55
C GLN A 183 4.72 3.77 -12.16
N ALA A 184 4.94 5.06 -12.47
CA ALA A 184 6.23 5.50 -12.98
C ALA A 184 7.38 5.19 -12.00
N THR A 185 7.06 5.02 -10.71
CA THR A 185 8.00 4.50 -9.70
C THR A 185 8.01 2.97 -9.66
N LYS A 186 8.36 2.35 -10.79
CA LYS A 186 8.53 0.89 -10.90
C LYS A 186 9.46 0.41 -9.78
N SER A 187 8.97 -0.41 -8.85
CA SER A 187 9.86 -1.14 -7.95
C SER A 187 10.78 -1.99 -8.82
N ARG A 188 12.09 -1.75 -8.68
CA ARG A 188 13.13 -2.35 -9.51
C ARG A 188 12.91 -3.86 -9.55
N LEU A 189 12.82 -4.43 -10.75
CA LEU A 189 12.82 -5.88 -10.91
C LEU A 189 14.12 -6.41 -10.32
N HIS A 190 14.04 -7.54 -9.64
CA HIS A 190 15.25 -8.23 -9.19
C HIS A 190 16.05 -8.64 -10.44
N PRO A 191 17.38 -8.43 -10.49
CA PRO A 191 18.18 -8.72 -11.67
C PRO A 191 18.15 -10.20 -12.06
N ASP A 192 18.14 -11.09 -11.07
CA ASP A 192 17.97 -12.54 -11.27
C ASP A 192 16.50 -12.89 -11.56
N VAL A 193 16.26 -13.46 -12.75
CA VAL A 193 14.93 -13.88 -13.25
C VAL A 193 14.27 -14.92 -12.35
N ASN A 194 15.06 -15.82 -11.73
CA ASN A 194 14.51 -16.87 -10.85
C ASN A 194 14.01 -16.32 -9.52
N LYS A 195 14.42 -15.10 -9.15
CA LYS A 195 13.98 -14.38 -7.95
C LYS A 195 12.91 -13.34 -8.28
N GLN A 196 12.54 -13.18 -9.55
CA GLN A 196 11.43 -12.34 -9.94
C GLN A 196 10.13 -13.05 -9.56
N ARG A 197 9.33 -12.40 -8.71
CA ARG A 197 7.98 -12.87 -8.42
C ARG A 197 7.07 -12.49 -9.59
N SER A 198 6.22 -13.42 -10.03
CA SER A 198 5.11 -13.13 -10.95
C SER A 198 4.27 -12.00 -10.34
N ARG A 199 4.18 -10.86 -11.04
CA ARG A 199 3.42 -9.71 -10.58
C ARG A 199 2.04 -9.75 -11.21
N ASN A 200 1.06 -10.27 -10.48
CA ASN A 200 -0.33 -9.94 -10.75
C ASN A 200 -0.50 -8.46 -10.39
N ASN A 201 -0.40 -7.60 -11.39
CA ASN A 201 -0.62 -6.17 -11.19
C ASN A 201 -2.12 -5.94 -11.03
N MET A 202 -2.49 -5.23 -9.98
CA MET A 202 -3.84 -4.70 -9.84
C MET A 202 -4.15 -3.82 -11.06
N GLN A 203 -5.36 -3.97 -11.61
CA GLN A 203 -5.84 -3.11 -12.68
C GLN A 203 -5.91 -1.65 -12.19
N ARG A 204 -5.46 -0.73 -13.04
CA ARG A 204 -5.37 0.70 -12.75
C ARG A 204 -6.13 1.53 -13.77
N TYR A 205 -6.48 2.75 -13.38
CA TYR A 205 -7.34 3.64 -14.14
C TYR A 205 -6.77 5.07 -14.14
N PRO A 206 -6.98 5.84 -15.22
CA PRO A 206 -6.62 7.25 -15.31
C PRO A 206 -7.65 8.12 -14.55
N CYS A 207 -7.88 7.77 -13.28
CA CYS A 207 -8.95 8.37 -12.49
C CYS A 207 -8.62 9.75 -11.94
N SER A 208 -7.33 10.12 -11.94
CA SER A 208 -6.81 11.33 -11.30
C SER A 208 -7.38 11.50 -9.90
N GLY A 209 -7.45 10.39 -9.15
CA GLY A 209 -8.10 10.34 -7.85
C GLY A 209 -7.20 10.86 -6.73
N TRP A 210 -7.60 11.94 -6.06
CA TRP A 210 -6.87 12.53 -4.93
C TRP A 210 -7.82 12.91 -3.80
N LEU A 211 -7.33 12.72 -2.58
CA LEU A 211 -7.95 13.22 -1.37
C LEU A 211 -6.92 14.10 -0.67
N ARG A 212 -7.28 15.36 -0.43
CA ARG A 212 -6.46 16.34 0.27
C ARG A 212 -7.20 16.79 1.52
N ILE A 213 -6.54 16.65 2.65
CA ILE A 213 -7.08 17.02 3.95
C ILE A 213 -6.15 18.09 4.53
N THR A 214 -6.67 19.30 4.70
CA THR A 214 -5.93 20.41 5.30
C THR A 214 -6.49 20.69 6.68
N MET A 215 -5.60 20.69 7.68
CA MET A 215 -5.95 20.87 9.09
C MET A 215 -5.03 21.90 9.73
N ARG A 216 -5.52 22.58 10.77
CA ARG A 216 -4.72 23.47 11.61
C ARG A 216 -4.29 22.74 12.88
N GLU A 217 -3.01 22.81 13.20
CA GLU A 217 -2.41 22.31 14.43
C GLU A 217 -2.99 23.10 15.62
N GLY A 218 -3.43 22.38 16.66
CA GLY A 218 -4.18 22.94 17.79
C GLY A 218 -5.70 23.03 17.61
N CYS A 219 -6.23 22.81 16.40
CA CYS A 219 -7.67 22.77 16.15
C CYS A 219 -8.05 21.52 15.33
N PRO A 220 -7.96 20.30 15.90
CA PRO A 220 -8.24 19.06 15.17
C PRO A 220 -9.72 18.90 14.77
N GLY A 221 -10.62 19.65 15.41
CA GLY A 221 -12.07 19.65 15.13
C GLY A 221 -12.47 20.30 13.81
N GLU A 222 -11.57 20.90 13.03
CA GLU A 222 -11.92 21.47 11.72
C GLU A 222 -10.94 20.98 10.64
N ALA A 223 -11.48 20.46 9.54
CA ALA A 223 -10.68 20.05 8.39
C ALA A 223 -11.30 20.51 7.08
N ARG A 224 -10.45 21.05 6.20
CA ARG A 224 -10.82 21.26 4.81
C ARG A 224 -10.53 20.00 4.01
N ILE A 225 -11.57 19.40 3.46
CA ILE A 225 -11.50 18.16 2.67
C ILE A 225 -11.77 18.47 1.21
N ASN A 226 -10.78 18.19 0.36
CA ASN A 226 -10.90 18.25 -1.10
C ASN A 226 -10.73 16.85 -1.68
N LEU A 227 -11.77 16.34 -2.35
CA LEU A 227 -11.83 14.99 -2.90
C LEU A 227 -12.19 15.07 -4.39
N THR A 228 -11.26 14.65 -5.24
CA THR A 228 -11.45 14.55 -6.69
C THR A 228 -11.25 13.11 -7.11
N HIS A 229 -12.19 12.51 -7.82
CA HIS A 229 -12.10 11.11 -8.23
C HIS A 229 -13.03 10.78 -9.40
N LYS A 230 -12.49 10.26 -10.52
CA LYS A 230 -13.34 9.72 -11.60
C LYS A 230 -13.78 8.30 -11.29
N HIS A 231 -15.01 7.96 -11.67
CA HIS A 231 -15.55 6.61 -11.49
C HIS A 231 -14.67 5.52 -12.11
N HIS A 232 -14.45 4.43 -11.38
CA HIS A 232 -13.88 3.18 -11.88
C HIS A 232 -14.32 2.00 -11.00
N PRO A 233 -14.13 0.74 -11.44
CA PRO A 233 -14.43 -0.44 -10.63
C PRO A 233 -13.78 -0.38 -9.25
N LYS A 234 -14.55 -0.80 -8.23
CA LYS A 234 -14.18 -0.72 -6.82
C LYS A 234 -12.83 -1.36 -6.51
N TYR A 235 -12.18 -0.84 -5.47
CA TYR A 235 -10.94 -1.43 -4.98
C TYR A 235 -11.24 -2.80 -4.37
N VAL A 236 -10.56 -3.84 -4.84
CA VAL A 236 -10.62 -5.17 -4.21
C VAL A 236 -9.51 -5.26 -3.18
N GLY A 237 -9.92 -5.21 -1.91
CA GLY A 237 -9.01 -5.46 -0.79
C GLY A 237 -8.45 -6.86 -0.85
N ILE A 238 -7.12 -6.98 -0.84
CA ILE A 238 -6.40 -8.23 -0.53
C ILE A 238 -6.16 -8.39 0.97
N THR A 239 -6.81 -7.55 1.78
CA THR A 239 -6.67 -7.60 3.23
C THR A 239 -7.39 -8.82 3.74
N LEU A 240 -6.66 -9.73 4.37
CA LEU A 240 -7.23 -10.87 5.08
C LEU A 240 -8.02 -10.35 6.29
N SER A 241 -9.24 -10.87 6.48
CA SER A 241 -10.06 -10.67 7.67
C SER A 241 -9.33 -11.15 8.93
N SER A 242 -9.74 -10.67 10.11
CA SER A 242 -9.18 -11.13 11.40
C SER A 242 -9.30 -12.64 11.55
N ALA A 243 -10.46 -13.21 11.21
CA ALA A 243 -10.70 -14.65 11.22
C ALA A 243 -9.77 -15.41 10.26
N GLU A 244 -9.54 -14.91 9.04
CA GLU A 244 -8.60 -15.54 8.10
C GLU A 244 -7.15 -15.43 8.60
N ARG A 245 -6.76 -14.30 9.18
CA ARG A 245 -5.43 -14.13 9.78
C ARG A 245 -5.22 -15.06 10.95
N GLU A 246 -6.21 -15.19 11.84
CA GLU A 246 -6.17 -16.10 12.98
C GLU A 246 -6.12 -17.56 12.51
N SER A 247 -6.92 -17.92 11.51
CA SER A 247 -6.82 -19.23 10.86
C SER A 247 -5.43 -19.47 10.31
N ILE A 248 -4.79 -18.50 9.64
CA ILE A 248 -3.42 -18.63 9.14
C ILE A 248 -2.40 -18.76 10.28
N ARG A 249 -2.56 -18.00 11.36
CA ARG A 249 -1.71 -18.14 12.57
C ARG A 249 -1.86 -19.54 13.16
N ASN A 250 -3.08 -20.04 13.33
CA ASN A 250 -3.35 -21.38 13.84
C ASN A 250 -2.75 -22.45 12.91
N MET A 251 -2.85 -22.28 11.59
CA MET A 251 -2.26 -23.20 10.62
C MET A 251 -0.72 -23.23 10.65
N ARG A 252 -0.05 -22.16 11.10
CA ARG A 252 1.42 -22.07 11.13
C ARG A 252 2.06 -23.17 11.99
N ASP A 253 1.40 -23.54 13.08
CA ASP A 253 1.90 -24.54 14.03
C ASP A 253 1.44 -25.97 13.70
N HIS A 254 0.64 -26.14 12.65
CA HIS A 254 0.23 -27.44 12.17
C HIS A 254 1.22 -27.92 11.10
N SER A 255 1.80 -29.10 11.30
CA SER A 255 2.49 -29.81 10.21
C SER A 255 1.50 -30.00 9.06
N PRO A 256 1.91 -29.91 7.78
CA PRO A 256 1.03 -30.16 6.63
C PRO A 256 0.26 -31.48 6.74
N SER A 257 0.83 -32.48 7.42
CA SER A 257 0.22 -33.79 7.70
C SER A 257 -0.92 -33.77 8.74
N LYS A 258 -1.08 -32.69 9.50
CA LYS A 258 -2.12 -32.49 10.53
C LYS A 258 -3.27 -31.60 10.06
N MET A 259 -3.22 -31.08 8.84
CA MET A 259 -4.35 -30.37 8.24
C MET A 259 -5.40 -31.40 7.78
N SER A 260 -6.13 -31.97 8.73
CA SER A 260 -7.33 -32.76 8.40
C SER A 260 -8.48 -31.80 8.14
N PHE A 261 -9.03 -31.80 6.94
CA PHE A 261 -10.33 -31.18 6.69
C PHE A 261 -11.37 -31.91 7.53
N SER A 262 -12.25 -31.17 8.23
CA SER A 262 -13.42 -31.80 8.82
C SER A 262 -14.25 -32.43 7.69
N PRO A 263 -14.95 -33.56 7.93
CA PRO A 263 -15.81 -34.18 6.90
C PRO A 263 -16.78 -33.16 6.27
N GLU A 264 -17.28 -32.24 7.08
CA GLU A 264 -18.18 -31.17 6.65
C GLU A 264 -17.49 -30.12 5.76
N SER A 265 -16.25 -29.72 6.08
CA SER A 265 -15.46 -28.81 5.24
C SER A 265 -15.11 -29.45 3.90
N LEU A 266 -14.82 -30.75 3.91
CA LEU A 266 -14.51 -31.51 2.72
C LEU A 266 -15.73 -31.62 1.80
N GLU A 267 -16.90 -31.95 2.35
CA GLU A 267 -18.15 -31.99 1.60
C GLU A 267 -18.54 -30.60 1.04
N LYS A 268 -18.34 -29.52 1.81
CA LYS A 268 -18.58 -28.17 1.32
C LYS A 268 -17.67 -27.80 0.15
N THR A 269 -16.39 -28.17 0.22
CA THR A 269 -15.43 -27.96 -0.86
C THR A 269 -15.79 -28.79 -2.09
N ARG A 270 -16.25 -30.03 -1.89
CA ARG A 270 -16.72 -30.94 -2.95
C ARG A 270 -17.93 -30.36 -3.69
N ARG A 271 -18.93 -29.84 -2.97
CA ARG A 271 -20.10 -29.18 -3.58
C ARG A 271 -19.74 -27.94 -4.38
N ALA A 272 -18.94 -27.04 -3.79
CA ALA A 272 -18.49 -25.82 -4.50
C ALA A 272 -17.73 -26.15 -5.79
N PHE A 273 -16.98 -27.26 -5.78
CA PHE A 273 -16.29 -27.76 -6.95
C PHE A 273 -17.24 -28.31 -8.02
N GLU A 274 -18.20 -29.15 -7.62
CA GLU A 274 -19.24 -29.66 -8.51
C GLU A 274 -20.04 -28.52 -9.16
N ASP A 275 -20.39 -27.49 -8.39
CA ASP A 275 -21.07 -26.28 -8.89
C ASP A 275 -20.22 -25.55 -9.94
N MET A 276 -18.92 -25.37 -9.70
CA MET A 276 -18.00 -24.78 -10.69
C MET A 276 -17.90 -25.61 -11.97
N ILE A 277 -17.88 -26.94 -11.86
CA ILE A 277 -17.85 -27.84 -13.02
C ILE A 277 -19.18 -27.78 -13.80
N ASN A 278 -20.30 -27.71 -13.10
CA ASN A 278 -21.63 -27.58 -13.72
C ASN A 278 -21.73 -26.26 -14.50
N ILE A 279 -21.34 -25.13 -13.89
CA ILE A 279 -21.29 -23.82 -14.57
C ILE A 279 -20.32 -23.85 -15.76
N ALA A 280 -19.17 -24.49 -15.61
CA ALA A 280 -18.19 -24.64 -16.70
C ALA A 280 -18.71 -25.51 -17.87
N SER A 281 -19.68 -26.39 -17.62
CA SER A 281 -20.27 -27.27 -18.64
C SER A 281 -21.39 -26.61 -19.45
N GLU A 282 -21.90 -25.46 -19.01
CA GLU A 282 -22.86 -24.65 -19.77
C GLU A 282 -22.20 -24.06 -21.02
N ALA A 283 -22.97 -23.84 -22.09
CA ALA A 283 -22.45 -23.46 -23.41
C ALA A 283 -21.69 -22.11 -23.48
N GLN A 284 -21.72 -21.32 -22.39
CA GLN A 284 -20.98 -20.06 -22.23
C GLN A 284 -19.94 -20.12 -21.08
N GLY A 285 -19.73 -21.29 -20.49
CA GLY A 285 -18.84 -21.53 -19.34
C GLY A 285 -17.39 -21.87 -19.70
N VAL A 286 -16.56 -21.85 -18.65
CA VAL A 286 -15.10 -22.04 -18.65
C VAL A 286 -14.61 -23.15 -19.60
N HIS A 287 -13.54 -22.89 -20.35
CA HIS A 287 -12.98 -23.80 -21.35
C HIS A 287 -12.86 -25.27 -20.85
N PRO A 288 -13.36 -26.28 -21.60
CA PRO A 288 -13.46 -27.68 -21.14
C PRO A 288 -12.15 -28.32 -20.62
N GLN A 289 -11.00 -27.82 -21.07
CA GLN A 289 -9.70 -28.28 -20.56
C GLN A 289 -9.47 -27.88 -19.09
N LEU A 290 -9.97 -26.72 -18.65
CA LEU A 290 -9.81 -26.29 -17.26
C LEU A 290 -10.63 -27.17 -16.32
N GLY A 291 -11.86 -27.54 -16.71
CA GLY A 291 -12.68 -28.50 -15.96
C GLY A 291 -12.01 -29.87 -15.81
N LYS A 292 -11.38 -30.39 -16.88
CA LYS A 292 -10.61 -31.65 -16.82
C LYS A 292 -9.38 -31.56 -15.92
N LEU A 293 -8.67 -30.43 -15.95
CA LEU A 293 -7.49 -30.23 -15.10
C LEU A 293 -7.90 -30.17 -13.61
N LEU A 294 -8.93 -29.40 -13.32
CA LEU A 294 -9.53 -29.26 -12.00
C LEU A 294 -9.94 -30.62 -11.43
N LYS A 295 -10.64 -31.45 -12.21
CA LYS A 295 -11.08 -32.78 -11.78
C LYS A 295 -9.90 -33.69 -11.40
N ARG A 296 -8.85 -33.74 -12.25
CA ARG A 296 -7.65 -34.55 -11.98
C ARG A 296 -6.95 -34.15 -10.70
N THR A 297 -6.86 -32.85 -10.41
CA THR A 297 -6.22 -32.36 -9.18
C THR A 297 -6.98 -32.83 -7.94
N PHE A 298 -8.32 -32.84 -7.98
CA PHE A 298 -9.14 -33.34 -6.88
C PHE A 298 -9.04 -34.86 -6.69
N ASP A 299 -9.10 -35.64 -7.78
CA ASP A 299 -8.93 -37.10 -7.71
C ASP A 299 -7.58 -37.46 -7.05
N GLN A 300 -6.53 -36.67 -7.33
CA GLN A 300 -5.22 -36.83 -6.68
C GLN A 300 -5.26 -36.46 -5.19
N VAL A 301 -5.92 -35.36 -4.82
CA VAL A 301 -6.07 -34.97 -3.41
C VAL A 301 -6.84 -36.02 -2.62
N GLU A 302 -7.93 -36.57 -3.16
CA GLU A 302 -8.68 -37.65 -2.51
C GLU A 302 -7.85 -38.92 -2.35
N LYS A 303 -7.10 -39.31 -3.40
CA LYS A 303 -6.21 -40.46 -3.33
C LYS A 303 -5.15 -40.30 -2.24
N VAL A 304 -4.48 -39.15 -2.20
CA VAL A 304 -3.44 -38.86 -1.21
C VAL A 304 -4.03 -38.77 0.21
N GLY A 305 -5.19 -38.14 0.37
CA GLY A 305 -5.90 -38.07 1.66
C GLY A 305 -6.34 -39.44 2.18
N GLY A 306 -6.79 -40.32 1.29
CA GLY A 306 -7.13 -41.71 1.61
C GLY A 306 -5.92 -42.53 2.04
N GLU A 307 -4.77 -42.36 1.37
CA GLU A 307 -3.51 -43.03 1.74
C GLU A 307 -2.97 -42.57 3.10
N LEU A 308 -3.03 -41.27 3.40
CA LEU A 308 -2.64 -40.72 4.70
C LEU A 308 -3.50 -41.27 5.85
N THR A 309 -4.80 -41.44 5.61
CA THR A 309 -5.72 -41.99 6.61
C THR A 309 -5.45 -43.47 6.88
N LYS A 310 -5.17 -44.25 5.83
CA LYS A 310 -4.77 -45.66 5.94
C LYS A 310 -3.43 -45.81 6.67
N GLU A 311 -2.46 -44.96 6.37
CA GLU A 311 -1.16 -44.95 7.04
C GLU A 311 -1.29 -44.60 8.53
N LYS A 312 -2.19 -43.67 8.89
CA LYS A 312 -2.48 -43.35 10.30
C LYS A 312 -3.12 -44.54 11.04
N GLN A 313 -4.07 -45.24 10.41
CA GLN A 313 -4.66 -46.46 10.99
C GLN A 313 -3.62 -47.58 11.22
N ARG A 314 -2.66 -47.74 10.29
CA ARG A 314 -1.55 -48.69 10.47
C ARG A 314 -0.66 -48.38 11.67
N ARG A 315 -0.55 -47.11 12.06
CA ARG A 315 0.27 -46.68 13.21
C ARG A 315 -0.47 -46.74 14.54
N THR A 316 -1.80 -46.63 14.56
CA THR A 316 -2.59 -46.70 15.80
C THR A 316 -3.06 -48.11 16.16
N MET A 317 -2.98 -49.08 15.26
CA MET A 317 -3.11 -50.48 15.63
C MET A 317 -1.93 -50.85 16.53
N ALA A 318 -2.20 -51.15 17.81
CA ALA A 318 -1.19 -51.64 18.73
C ALA A 318 -0.52 -52.86 18.09
N ARG A 319 0.79 -52.79 17.85
CA ARG A 319 1.58 -53.96 17.49
C ARG A 319 1.38 -54.96 18.62
N THR A 320 0.52 -55.96 18.40
CA THR A 320 0.39 -57.08 19.32
C THR A 320 1.76 -57.70 19.46
N ILE A 321 2.26 -57.79 20.69
CA ILE A 321 3.59 -58.25 21.12
C ILE A 321 3.89 -59.72 20.71
N LYS A 322 3.04 -60.35 19.90
CA LYS A 322 3.18 -61.76 19.50
C LYS A 322 4.31 -62.03 18.50
N ASP A 323 4.89 -61.01 17.87
CA ASP A 323 5.94 -61.22 16.86
C ASP A 323 7.38 -61.18 17.41
N ASN A 324 7.59 -60.98 18.71
CA ASN A 324 8.94 -60.89 19.30
C ASN A 324 9.39 -62.14 20.11
N ILE A 325 8.64 -63.25 20.09
CA ILE A 325 9.04 -64.48 20.80
C ILE A 325 9.50 -65.53 19.78
N THR A 326 10.56 -65.26 19.02
CA THR A 326 11.25 -66.32 18.25
C THR A 326 12.74 -66.02 18.01
N LEU A 327 13.46 -65.49 18.99
CA LEU A 327 14.93 -65.41 18.93
C LEU A 327 15.47 -65.56 20.35
N ASP A 328 15.59 -66.80 20.81
CA ASP A 328 16.55 -67.25 21.82
C ASP A 328 16.39 -68.77 21.97
N MET A 329 16.89 -69.51 20.99
CA MET A 329 17.40 -70.87 21.14
C MET A 329 18.35 -71.12 19.97
N ASP A 330 19.62 -70.76 20.16
CA ASP A 330 20.81 -71.57 19.80
C ASP A 330 22.10 -70.90 20.28
#